data_AF-A0A9P3PXM9-F1
#
_entry.id   AF-A0A9P3PXM9-F1
#
_cell.length_a   1.000
_cell.length_b   1.000
_cell.length_c   1.000
_cell.angle_alpha   90.00
_cell.angle_beta   90.00
_cell.angle_gamma   90.00
#
_symmetry.space_group_name_H-M   'P 1'
#
loop_
_entity.id
_entity.type
_entity.pdbx_description
1 polymer ?
#
loop_
_entity_poly.entity_id
_entity_poly.type
_entity_poly.pdbx_seq_one_letter_code
_entity_poly.pdbx_strand_id
1 'polypeptide(L)'
;MDIDATRQRHPSPRVVCSCCGKVGHAAPNCWQGFDVRHMTLDEKRFQVEQLLAQLDVADSLDAAQSNEGTAVESVEEEKVEAEDFQKGSE
;
A
#
# COMPACT_ATOMS: atom_id res chain seq x y z
N MET A 1 -12.75 57.45 -14.97
CA MET A 1 -12.81 56.60 -13.77
C MET A 1 -12.55 55.18 -14.26
N ASP A 2 -11.28 54.79 -14.29
CA ASP A 2 -10.82 53.50 -14.82
C ASP A 2 -10.52 52.55 -13.66
N ILE A 3 -11.58 52.02 -13.06
CA ILE A 3 -11.48 51.13 -11.88
C ILE A 3 -11.62 49.65 -12.29
N ASP A 4 -12.06 49.38 -13.53
CA ASP A 4 -12.33 48.02 -14.01
C ASP A 4 -11.12 47.27 -14.57
N ALA A 5 -10.03 47.97 -14.94
CA ALA A 5 -8.84 47.34 -15.51
C ALA A 5 -8.03 46.51 -14.48
N THR A 6 -8.20 46.76 -13.18
CA THR A 6 -7.52 46.00 -12.12
C THR A 6 -8.21 44.68 -11.76
N ARG A 7 -9.46 44.47 -12.21
CA ARG A 7 -10.26 43.28 -11.86
C ARG A 7 -10.00 42.08 -12.77
N GLN A 8 -9.38 42.30 -13.93
CA GLN A 8 -9.03 41.25 -14.91
C GLN A 8 -7.68 40.57 -14.63
N ARG A 9 -7.04 40.82 -13.48
CA ARG A 9 -5.96 39.96 -13.00
C ARG A 9 -6.56 38.68 -12.44
N HIS A 10 -7.10 37.85 -13.33
CA HIS A 10 -7.38 36.46 -12.99
C HIS A 10 -6.05 35.85 -12.53
N PRO A 11 -5.88 35.44 -11.27
CA PRO A 11 -4.73 34.65 -10.90
C PRO A 11 -4.78 33.43 -11.82
N SER A 12 -3.71 33.20 -12.60
CA SER A 12 -3.59 31.99 -13.40
C SER A 12 -4.05 30.81 -12.54
N PRO A 13 -4.91 29.92 -13.06
CA PRO A 13 -5.40 28.80 -12.27
C PRO A 13 -4.15 28.10 -11.73
N ARG A 14 -3.97 28.15 -10.41
CA ARG A 14 -2.82 27.51 -9.78
C ARG A 14 -3.00 26.04 -10.09
N VAL A 15 -2.24 25.52 -11.05
CA VAL A 15 -2.32 24.11 -11.44
C VAL A 15 -1.90 23.32 -10.21
N VAL A 16 -2.89 22.73 -9.54
CA VAL A 16 -2.70 21.83 -8.41
C VAL A 16 -2.47 20.45 -8.99
N CYS A 17 -1.36 19.84 -8.64
CA CYS A 17 -1.07 18.47 -9.01
C CYS A 17 -2.05 17.51 -8.31
N SER A 18 -2.74 16.63 -9.07
CA SER A 18 -3.63 15.63 -8.48
C SER A 18 -2.89 14.50 -7.75
N CYS A 19 -1.59 14.29 -8.04
CA CYS A 19 -0.79 13.26 -7.37
C CYS A 19 -0.31 13.70 -5.98
N CYS A 20 0.22 14.93 -5.86
CA CYS A 20 0.85 15.40 -4.61
C CYS A 20 0.12 16.57 -3.93
N GLY A 21 -0.91 17.13 -4.55
CA GLY A 21 -1.65 18.29 -4.03
C GLY A 21 -0.87 19.61 -4.03
N LYS A 22 0.38 19.65 -4.53
CA LYS A 22 1.18 20.87 -4.62
C LYS A 22 0.84 21.68 -5.87
N VAL A 23 0.93 23.00 -5.75
CA VAL A 23 0.77 23.92 -6.88
C VAL A 23 2.07 24.03 -7.69
N GLY A 24 1.97 24.19 -9.00
CA GLY A 24 3.12 24.51 -9.87
C GLY A 24 3.50 23.44 -10.90
N HIS A 25 2.86 22.26 -10.87
CA HIS A 25 3.00 21.25 -11.91
C HIS A 25 1.70 20.45 -12.07
N ALA A 26 1.47 19.91 -13.26
CA ALA A 26 0.40 18.95 -13.50
C ALA A 26 0.85 17.54 -13.09
N ALA A 27 -0.12 16.66 -12.79
CA ALA A 27 0.09 15.25 -12.45
C ALA A 27 1.18 14.51 -13.27
N PRO A 28 1.23 14.60 -14.62
CA PRO A 28 2.25 13.90 -15.41
C PRO A 28 3.69 14.38 -15.18
N ASN A 29 3.88 15.60 -14.64
CA ASN A 29 5.20 16.16 -14.33
C ASN A 29 5.52 16.07 -12.82
N CYS A 30 4.77 15.27 -12.06
CA CYS A 30 4.98 15.13 -10.63
C CYS A 30 6.22 14.28 -10.36
N TRP A 31 7.14 14.81 -9.56
CA TRP A 31 8.32 14.08 -9.09
C TRP A 31 7.98 12.91 -8.15
N GLN A 32 6.81 12.97 -7.49
CA GLN A 32 6.28 11.83 -6.73
C GLN A 32 5.55 10.86 -7.66
N GLY A 33 6.19 10.44 -8.77
CA GLY A 33 5.60 9.59 -9.83
C GLY A 33 5.01 8.23 -9.40
N PHE A 34 4.86 7.99 -8.10
CA PHE A 34 4.24 6.85 -7.46
C PHE A 34 2.87 7.23 -6.87
N ASP A 35 1.98 7.80 -7.68
CA ASP A 35 0.55 7.73 -7.34
C ASP A 35 0.04 6.40 -7.88
N VAL A 36 -0.48 5.55 -6.98
CA VAL A 36 -1.08 4.26 -7.30
C VAL A 36 -2.17 4.41 -8.38
N ARG A 37 -2.81 5.56 -8.51
CA ARG A 37 -3.79 5.83 -9.58
C ARG A 37 -3.19 5.79 -10.98
N HIS A 38 -1.91 6.14 -11.12
CA HIS A 38 -1.21 6.19 -12.40
C HIS A 38 -0.37 4.93 -12.68
N MET A 39 -0.27 4.00 -11.73
CA MET A 39 0.38 2.72 -11.94
C MET A 39 -0.47 1.79 -12.81
N THR A 40 0.21 1.04 -13.68
CA THR A 40 -0.37 -0.10 -14.39
C THR A 40 -0.74 -1.21 -13.41
N LEU A 41 -1.58 -2.16 -13.84
CA LEU A 41 -1.97 -3.28 -12.98
C LEU A 41 -0.78 -4.15 -12.58
N ASP A 42 0.19 -4.33 -13.48
CA ASP A 42 1.35 -5.16 -13.21
C ASP A 42 2.32 -4.48 -12.23
N GLU A 43 2.53 -3.17 -12.35
CA GLU A 43 3.30 -2.40 -11.37
C GLU A 43 2.66 -2.43 -9.98
N LYS A 44 1.31 -2.38 -9.90
CA LYS A 44 0.58 -2.50 -8.63
C LYS A 44 0.80 -3.87 -8.01
N ARG A 45 0.67 -4.94 -8.80
CA ARG A 45 0.89 -6.32 -8.34
C ARG A 45 2.30 -6.49 -7.78
N PHE A 46 3.29 -6.05 -8.55
CA PHE A 46 4.69 -6.09 -8.12
C PHE A 46 4.92 -5.33 -6.81
N GLN A 47 4.35 -4.13 -6.67
CA GLN A 47 4.49 -3.35 -5.45
C GLN A 47 3.82 -4.02 -4.24
N VAL A 48 2.64 -4.63 -4.43
CA VAL A 48 1.96 -5.39 -3.37
C VAL A 48 2.79 -6.61 -2.96
N GLU A 49 3.31 -7.38 -3.92
CA GLU A 49 4.18 -8.53 -3.65
C GLU A 49 5.43 -8.12 -2.87
N GLN A 50 6.07 -7.00 -3.25
CA GLN A 50 7.23 -6.48 -2.56
C GLN A 50 6.91 -6.08 -1.11
N LEU A 51 5.77 -5.43 -0.86
CA LEU A 51 5.34 -5.05 0.48
C LEU A 51 5.05 -6.27 1.35
N LEU A 52 4.39 -7.29 0.79
CA LEU A 52 4.14 -8.55 1.50
C LEU A 52 5.45 -9.24 1.89
N ALA A 53 6.40 -9.35 0.96
CA ALA A 53 7.71 -9.94 1.27
C ALA A 53 8.48 -9.17 2.35
N GLN A 54 8.34 -7.85 2.41
CA GLN A 54 8.95 -7.04 3.48
C GLN A 54 8.30 -7.31 4.85
N LEU A 55 6.98 -7.52 4.89
CA LEU A 55 6.27 -7.88 6.11
C LEU A 55 6.66 -9.27 6.59
N ASP A 56 6.73 -10.26 5.69
CA ASP A 56 7.16 -11.62 6.04
C ASP A 56 8.57 -11.62 6.66
N VAL A 57 9.48 -10.80 6.10
CA VAL A 57 10.82 -10.62 6.67
C VAL A 57 10.74 -9.94 8.04
N ALA A 58 9.93 -8.90 8.20
CA ALA A 58 9.76 -8.22 9.50
C ALA A 58 9.21 -9.18 10.57
N ASP A 59 8.19 -9.97 10.25
CA ASP A 59 7.62 -10.98 11.14
C ASP A 59 8.67 -12.04 11.53
N SER A 60 9.51 -12.45 10.59
CA SER A 60 10.62 -13.38 10.88
C SER A 60 11.66 -12.79 11.83
N LEU A 61 11.93 -11.48 11.72
CA LEU A 61 12.85 -10.77 12.60
C LEU A 61 12.24 -10.57 13.99
N ASP A 62 10.95 -10.25 14.07
CA ASP A 62 10.21 -10.12 15.32
C ASP A 62 10.12 -11.48 16.05
N ALA A 63 9.87 -12.56 15.31
CA ALA A 63 9.91 -13.92 15.84
C ALA A 63 11.31 -14.27 16.39
N ALA A 64 12.38 -13.92 15.66
CA ALA A 64 13.75 -14.14 16.12
C ALA A 64 14.08 -13.33 17.39
N GLN A 65 13.67 -12.07 17.47
CA GLN A 65 13.88 -11.20 18.63
C GLN A 65 13.05 -11.64 19.85
N SER A 66 11.87 -12.22 19.64
CA SER A 66 11.06 -12.79 20.71
C SER A 66 11.62 -14.08 21.31
N ASN A 67 12.56 -14.74 20.60
CA ASN A 67 13.13 -16.03 20.98
C ASN A 67 14.40 -15.92 21.83
N GLU A 68 14.87 -14.70 22.15
CA GLU A 68 16.00 -14.46 23.06
C GLU A 68 15.61 -14.62 24.54
N GLY A 69 14.40 -15.12 24.82
CA GLY A 69 13.89 -15.32 26.16
C GLY A 69 12.81 -16.39 26.27
N THR A 70 13.07 -17.63 25.84
CA THR A 70 12.66 -18.90 26.49
C THR A 70 12.90 -20.06 25.54
N ALA A 71 13.80 -20.96 25.94
CA ALA A 71 14.00 -22.23 25.27
C ALA A 71 12.82 -23.19 25.50
N VAL A 72 12.65 -24.09 24.52
CA VAL A 72 11.83 -25.33 24.49
C VAL A 72 10.33 -25.06 24.21
N GLU A 73 9.71 -25.54 23.13
CA GLU A 73 9.62 -26.94 22.70
C GLU A 73 9.18 -27.07 21.22
N SER A 74 9.85 -27.96 20.49
CA SER A 74 9.54 -28.41 19.14
C SER A 74 8.59 -29.61 19.17
N VAL A 75 7.46 -29.56 18.46
CA VAL A 75 6.63 -30.72 18.05
C VAL A 75 6.03 -30.39 16.68
N GLU A 76 6.68 -30.82 15.59
CA GLU A 76 6.31 -31.96 14.73
C GLU A 76 5.04 -31.75 13.88
N GLU A 77 5.23 -31.88 12.56
CA GLU A 77 4.16 -32.03 11.56
C GLU A 77 3.29 -33.25 11.91
N GLU A 78 1.98 -33.07 12.15
CA GLU A 78 1.02 -34.17 12.14
C GLU A 78 -0.18 -33.86 11.23
N LYS A 79 -0.06 -34.36 10.00
CA LYS A 79 -1.04 -35.23 9.31
C LYS A 79 -2.54 -34.95 9.55
N VAL A 80 -3.16 -34.42 8.48
CA VAL A 80 -4.52 -34.65 7.98
C VAL A 80 -5.41 -35.61 8.79
N GLU A 81 -6.46 -35.08 9.42
CA GLU A 81 -7.71 -35.79 9.68
C GLU A 81 -8.84 -34.97 9.05
N ALA A 82 -9.47 -35.56 8.04
CA ALA A 82 -10.68 -35.02 7.42
C ALA A 82 -11.82 -35.16 8.43
N GLU A 83 -12.42 -34.05 8.84
CA GLU A 83 -13.61 -34.09 9.69
C GLU A 83 -14.75 -34.79 8.93
N ASP A 84 -15.10 -35.94 9.48
CA ASP A 84 -16.13 -36.88 9.05
C ASP A 84 -17.50 -36.17 9.11
N PHE A 85 -18.03 -35.78 7.95
CA PHE A 85 -19.38 -35.23 7.83
C PHE A 85 -20.38 -36.32 8.25
N GLN A 86 -20.84 -36.27 9.49
CA GLN A 86 -21.88 -37.16 9.99
C GLN A 86 -23.13 -37.04 9.13
N LYS A 87 -23.38 -38.09 8.34
CA LYS A 87 -24.59 -38.30 7.57
C LYS A 87 -25.74 -38.54 8.55
N GLY A 88 -26.47 -37.48 8.88
CA GLY A 88 -27.72 -37.58 9.62
C GLY A 88 -28.73 -38.43 8.84
N SER A 89 -28.99 -39.63 9.35
CA SER A 89 -30.15 -40.44 9.00
C SER A 89 -31.30 -40.07 9.93
N GLU A 90 -32.38 -39.50 9.38
CA GLU A 90 -33.80 -39.76 9.71
C GLU A 90 -34.71 -38.97 8.77
#